data_AF-A0A5S3UQQ4-F1
#
_entry.id   AF-A0A5S3UQQ4-F1
#
_cell.length_a   1.000
_cell.length_b   1.000
_cell.length_c   1.000
_cell.angle_alpha   90.00
_cell.angle_beta   90.00
_cell.angle_gamma   90.00
#
_symmetry.space_group_name_H-M   'P 1'
#
loop_
_entity.id
_entity.type
_entity.pdbx_description
1 polymer ?
#
loop_
_entity_poly.entity_id
_entity_poly.type
_entity_poly.pdbx_seq_one_letter_code
_entity_poly.pdbx_strand_id
1 'polypeptide(L)'
;MLKVMSLVLFCFSFQSSALEKACNTLHSLNWLIGNWHSENSKSKFNESWTRISEKTFEGYGQTYSIVENKVVSAETLRLVEMSGEVFYLAKVTNNALPTAFKLTSCSENSAIFENSHHDFPKKIRYQLNNDKHITVYVSGEDDKGFSIEFTSKNGGASN
;
A
#
# COMPACT_ATOMS: atom_id res chain seq x y z
N MET A 1 19.64 37.25 54.76
CA MET A 1 20.10 36.12 53.92
C MET A 1 18.97 35.72 52.98
N LEU A 2 19.31 35.44 51.73
CA LEU A 2 18.50 35.60 50.52
C LEU A 2 17.43 34.49 50.35
N LYS A 3 16.18 34.88 50.04
CA LYS A 3 15.11 33.95 49.62
C LYS A 3 15.37 33.52 48.18
N VAL A 4 15.61 32.23 47.95
CA VAL A 4 15.69 31.65 46.60
C VAL A 4 14.27 31.46 46.08
N MET A 5 13.89 32.27 45.11
CA MET A 5 12.61 32.18 44.40
C MET A 5 12.80 31.25 43.21
N SER A 6 12.22 30.06 43.28
CA SER A 6 12.30 29.04 42.22
C SER A 6 11.37 29.43 41.07
N LEU A 7 11.95 29.80 39.92
CA LEU A 7 11.24 30.13 38.69
C LEU A 7 10.86 28.82 37.98
N VAL A 8 9.57 28.46 38.04
CA VAL A 8 9.03 27.33 37.28
C VAL A 8 8.83 27.76 35.83
N LEU A 9 9.77 27.36 34.96
CA LEU A 9 9.69 27.57 33.52
C LEU A 9 8.71 26.54 32.93
N PHE A 10 7.46 26.94 32.72
CA PHE A 10 6.45 26.10 32.08
C PHE A 10 6.72 26.08 30.56
N CYS A 11 7.52 25.12 30.09
CA CYS A 11 7.64 24.83 28.66
C CYS A 11 6.29 24.34 28.14
N PHE A 12 5.49 25.25 27.60
CA PHE A 12 4.37 24.92 26.72
C PHE A 12 4.97 24.32 25.44
N SER A 13 5.21 23.01 25.46
CA SER A 13 5.46 22.23 24.26
C SER A 13 4.23 22.38 23.37
N PHE A 14 4.34 23.20 22.32
CA PHE A 14 3.43 23.20 21.20
C PHE A 14 3.41 21.78 20.64
N GLN A 15 2.42 21.00 21.07
CA GLN A 15 2.11 19.74 20.40
C GLN A 15 1.51 20.15 19.06
N SER A 16 2.37 20.19 18.03
CA SER A 16 1.89 20.12 16.66
C SER A 16 1.22 18.76 16.50
N SER A 17 -0.07 18.69 16.83
CA SER A 17 -0.94 17.68 16.26
C SER A 17 -1.00 18.02 14.77
N ALA A 18 -0.03 17.50 14.01
CA ALA A 18 -0.20 17.35 12.58
C ALA A 18 -1.53 16.61 12.43
N LEU A 19 -2.51 17.29 11.85
CA LEU A 19 -3.76 16.67 11.48
C LEU A 19 -3.37 15.59 10.47
N GLU A 20 -3.23 14.33 10.93
CA GLU A 20 -3.08 13.20 10.03
C GLU A 20 -4.30 13.25 9.13
N LYS A 21 -4.07 13.60 7.86
CA LYS A 21 -5.11 13.60 6.85
C LYS A 21 -5.57 12.16 6.76
N ALA A 22 -6.71 11.85 7.39
CA ALA A 22 -7.27 10.51 7.35
C ALA A 22 -7.49 10.16 5.88
N CYS A 23 -6.69 9.26 5.34
CA CYS A 23 -6.87 8.74 3.98
C CYS A 23 -7.83 7.55 4.04
N ASN A 24 -9.02 7.84 4.58
CA ASN A 24 -10.14 6.92 4.75
C ASN A 24 -10.98 6.77 3.47
N THR A 25 -10.52 7.34 2.35
CA THR A 25 -11.18 7.25 1.04
C THR A 25 -10.19 6.80 -0.02
N LEU A 26 -10.64 6.12 -1.07
CA LEU A 26 -9.79 5.72 -2.19
C LEU A 26 -9.24 6.89 -2.98
N HIS A 27 -9.82 8.09 -2.84
CA HIS A 27 -9.30 9.28 -3.49
C HIS A 27 -7.83 9.57 -3.13
N SER A 28 -7.40 9.25 -1.91
CA SER A 28 -5.99 9.40 -1.52
C SER A 28 -5.06 8.37 -2.14
N LEU A 29 -5.60 7.35 -2.80
CA LEU A 29 -4.87 6.25 -3.42
C LEU A 29 -4.87 6.35 -4.95
N ASN A 30 -5.30 7.48 -5.52
CA ASN A 30 -5.35 7.68 -6.98
C ASN A 30 -4.01 7.47 -7.66
N TRP A 31 -2.91 7.71 -6.95
CA TRP A 31 -1.55 7.50 -7.43
C TRP A 31 -1.22 6.03 -7.71
N LEU A 32 -2.02 5.07 -7.24
CA LEU A 32 -1.89 3.65 -7.58
C LEU A 32 -2.48 3.30 -8.94
N ILE A 33 -3.43 4.09 -9.46
CA ILE A 33 -4.12 3.81 -10.72
C ILE A 33 -3.09 3.83 -11.87
N GLY A 34 -3.04 2.74 -12.63
CA GLY A 34 -2.07 2.60 -13.70
C GLY A 34 -1.66 1.16 -13.96
N ASN A 35 -0.58 1.03 -14.73
CA ASN A 35 0.04 -0.26 -15.04
C ASN A 35 1.48 -0.21 -14.56
N TRP A 36 1.84 -1.17 -13.73
CA TRP A 36 3.10 -1.26 -13.02
C TRP A 36 3.83 -2.52 -13.45
N HIS A 37 5.11 -2.39 -13.76
CA HIS A 37 5.94 -3.49 -14.22
C HIS A 37 7.27 -3.56 -13.46
N SER A 38 7.72 -4.78 -13.19
CA SER A 38 9.05 -5.06 -12.64
C SER A 38 9.61 -6.31 -13.31
N GLU A 39 10.93 -6.36 -13.49
CA GLU A 39 11.61 -7.51 -14.08
C GLU A 39 12.93 -7.75 -13.36
N ASN A 40 13.24 -9.02 -13.11
CA ASN A 40 14.56 -9.48 -12.69
C ASN A 40 15.00 -10.65 -13.58
N SER A 41 16.15 -11.27 -13.28
CA SER A 41 16.71 -12.35 -14.10
C SER A 41 15.85 -13.62 -14.18
N LYS A 42 14.87 -13.80 -13.28
CA LYS A 42 14.05 -15.00 -13.17
C LYS A 42 12.57 -14.75 -13.47
N SER A 43 12.06 -13.56 -13.21
CA SER A 43 10.64 -13.28 -13.20
C SER A 43 10.30 -11.88 -13.73
N LYS A 44 9.11 -11.79 -14.33
CA LYS A 44 8.44 -10.52 -14.65
C LYS A 44 7.20 -10.39 -13.79
N PHE A 45 6.98 -9.22 -13.23
CA PHE A 45 5.83 -8.88 -12.41
C PHE A 45 5.03 -7.80 -13.13
N ASN A 46 3.73 -8.00 -13.24
CA ASN A 46 2.80 -7.00 -13.74
C ASN A 46 1.72 -6.78 -12.68
N GLU A 47 1.40 -5.52 -12.42
CA GLU A 47 0.27 -5.14 -11.59
C GLU A 47 -0.49 -4.01 -12.28
N SER A 48 -1.82 -4.08 -12.28
CA SER A 48 -2.65 -2.99 -12.80
C SER A 48 -3.71 -2.59 -11.79
N TRP A 49 -4.10 -1.33 -11.83
CA TRP A 49 -5.18 -0.75 -11.03
C TRP A 49 -6.04 0.15 -11.90
N THR A 50 -7.35 -0.05 -11.84
CA THR A 50 -8.35 0.72 -12.58
C THR A 50 -9.41 1.21 -11.60
N ARG A 51 -9.77 2.49 -11.68
CA ARG A 51 -10.93 3.02 -10.95
C ARG A 51 -12.21 2.51 -11.59
N ILE A 52 -13.03 1.81 -10.81
CA ILE A 52 -14.39 1.42 -11.22
C ILE A 52 -15.41 2.41 -10.68
N SER A 53 -15.19 2.95 -9.49
CA SER A 53 -15.97 4.05 -8.91
C SER A 53 -15.14 4.81 -7.87
N GLU A 54 -15.69 5.87 -7.29
CA GLU A 54 -15.07 6.57 -6.15
C GLU A 54 -14.79 5.65 -4.95
N LYS A 55 -15.54 4.53 -4.82
CA LYS A 55 -15.45 3.60 -3.69
C LYS A 55 -14.84 2.25 -4.07
N THR A 56 -14.40 2.07 -5.31
CA THR A 56 -13.84 0.78 -5.75
C THR A 56 -12.80 0.95 -6.83
N PHE A 57 -11.57 0.48 -6.58
CA PHE A 57 -10.58 0.20 -7.61
C PHE A 57 -10.45 -1.31 -7.77
N GLU A 58 -10.35 -1.78 -9.00
CA GLU A 58 -10.03 -3.17 -9.32
C GLU A 58 -8.62 -3.27 -9.85
N GLY A 59 -7.93 -4.35 -9.50
CA GLY A 59 -6.57 -4.61 -9.94
C GLY A 59 -6.32 -6.05 -10.31
N TYR A 60 -5.18 -6.27 -10.94
CA TYR A 60 -4.73 -7.60 -11.35
C TYR A 60 -3.22 -7.70 -11.17
N GLY A 61 -2.78 -8.72 -10.43
CA GLY A 61 -1.37 -9.06 -10.24
C GLY A 61 -1.00 -10.32 -11.00
N GLN A 62 0.17 -10.34 -11.64
CA GLN A 62 0.67 -11.49 -12.37
C GLN A 62 2.18 -11.64 -12.25
N THR A 63 2.63 -12.87 -11.99
CA THR A 63 4.04 -13.25 -12.06
C THR A 63 4.26 -14.22 -13.22
N TYR A 64 5.17 -13.86 -14.12
CA TYR A 64 5.64 -14.70 -15.22
C TYR A 64 7.06 -15.21 -14.92
N SER A 65 7.26 -16.52 -14.96
CA SER A 65 8.59 -17.13 -14.85
C SER A 65 9.27 -17.10 -16.21
N ILE A 66 10.42 -16.43 -16.29
CA ILE A 66 11.25 -16.37 -17.50
C ILE A 66 11.85 -17.75 -17.77
N VAL A 67 12.24 -18.47 -16.72
CA VAL A 67 12.87 -19.80 -16.83
C VAL A 67 11.88 -20.85 -17.33
N GLU A 68 10.65 -20.84 -16.81
CA GLU A 68 9.62 -21.82 -17.20
C GLU A 68 8.78 -21.37 -18.41
N ASN A 69 8.99 -20.13 -18.87
CA ASN A 69 8.26 -19.51 -19.98
C ASN A 69 6.72 -19.60 -19.83
N LYS A 70 6.21 -19.33 -18.62
CA LYS A 70 4.77 -19.35 -18.31
C LYS A 70 4.41 -18.44 -17.14
N VAL A 71 3.12 -18.13 -17.03
CA VAL A 71 2.55 -17.51 -15.81
C VAL A 71 2.57 -18.52 -14.68
N VAL A 72 3.18 -18.15 -13.55
CA VAL A 72 3.30 -19.02 -12.36
C VAL A 72 2.41 -18.57 -11.21
N SER A 73 1.95 -17.32 -11.23
CA SER A 73 0.96 -16.82 -10.28
C SER A 73 0.13 -15.70 -10.90
N ALA A 74 -1.14 -15.63 -10.51
CA ALA A 74 -2.05 -14.55 -10.85
C ALA A 74 -3.10 -14.35 -9.75
N GLU A 75 -3.47 -13.11 -9.53
CA GLU A 75 -4.47 -12.70 -8.54
C GLU A 75 -5.35 -11.56 -9.05
N THR A 76 -6.61 -11.57 -8.63
CA THR A 76 -7.50 -10.42 -8.77
C THR A 76 -7.49 -9.62 -7.47
N LEU A 77 -7.37 -8.30 -7.59
CA LEU A 77 -7.24 -7.38 -6.47
C LEU A 77 -8.42 -6.41 -6.45
N ARG A 78 -8.78 -5.91 -5.26
CA ARG A 78 -9.73 -4.83 -5.10
C ARG A 78 -9.36 -3.94 -3.93
N LEU A 79 -9.37 -2.62 -4.15
CA LEU A 79 -9.45 -1.64 -3.08
C LEU A 79 -10.91 -1.22 -2.97
N VAL A 80 -11.51 -1.35 -1.78
CA VAL A 80 -12.93 -1.05 -1.57
C VAL A 80 -13.16 -0.25 -0.30
N GLU A 81 -13.98 0.78 -0.40
CA GLU A 81 -14.57 1.47 0.75
C GLU A 81 -15.83 0.72 1.21
N MET A 82 -15.81 0.24 2.45
CA MET A 82 -16.94 -0.45 3.06
C MET A 82 -17.01 -0.12 4.55
N SER A 83 -18.20 0.20 5.05
CA SER A 83 -18.42 0.50 6.47
C SER A 83 -17.54 1.63 7.04
N GLY A 84 -17.19 2.60 6.19
CA GLY A 84 -16.33 3.74 6.58
C GLY A 84 -14.83 3.42 6.62
N GLU A 85 -14.43 2.24 6.16
CA GLU A 85 -13.04 1.79 6.12
C GLU A 85 -12.63 1.39 4.70
N VAL A 86 -11.32 1.33 4.45
CA VAL A 86 -10.75 0.89 3.18
C VAL A 86 -10.12 -0.50 3.35
N PHE A 87 -10.42 -1.41 2.43
CA PHE A 87 -9.87 -2.75 2.41
C PHE A 87 -9.16 -3.05 1.09
N TYR A 88 -8.03 -3.73 1.20
CA TYR A 88 -7.35 -4.42 0.11
C TYR A 88 -7.79 -5.88 0.12
N LEU A 89 -8.38 -6.35 -0.97
CA LEU A 89 -8.83 -7.73 -1.15
C LEU A 89 -7.96 -8.40 -2.21
N ALA A 90 -7.20 -9.43 -1.85
CA ALA A 90 -6.46 -10.26 -2.79
C ALA A 90 -7.09 -11.63 -2.92
N LYS A 91 -7.38 -12.04 -4.16
CA LYS A 91 -7.82 -13.39 -4.48
C LYS A 91 -6.86 -14.04 -5.45
N VAL A 92 -6.01 -14.92 -4.92
CA VAL A 92 -5.19 -15.83 -5.73
C VAL A 92 -6.12 -16.78 -6.49
N THR A 93 -5.82 -17.05 -7.76
CA THR A 93 -6.68 -17.82 -8.68
C THR A 93 -7.22 -19.13 -8.09
N ASN A 94 -6.43 -19.84 -7.29
CA ASN A 94 -6.79 -21.14 -6.72
C ASN A 94 -7.52 -21.05 -5.36
N ASN A 95 -7.71 -19.86 -4.81
CA ASN A 95 -8.38 -19.67 -3.52
C ASN A 95 -9.89 -19.43 -3.73
N ALA A 96 -10.70 -20.07 -2.87
CA ALA A 96 -12.15 -19.93 -2.92
C ALA A 96 -12.61 -18.50 -2.60
N LEU A 97 -11.97 -17.87 -1.61
CA LEU A 97 -12.32 -16.55 -1.08
C LEU A 97 -11.12 -15.60 -1.15
N PRO A 98 -11.35 -14.27 -1.29
CA PRO A 98 -10.31 -13.28 -1.13
C PRO A 98 -9.83 -13.20 0.33
N THR A 99 -8.55 -12.89 0.51
CA THR A 99 -8.01 -12.43 1.79
C THR A 99 -8.16 -10.91 1.87
N ALA A 100 -8.73 -10.43 2.97
CA ALA A 100 -8.90 -9.00 3.23
C ALA A 100 -7.78 -8.46 4.13
N PHE A 101 -7.30 -7.26 3.81
CA PHE A 101 -6.35 -6.47 4.59
C PHE A 101 -6.93 -5.07 4.79
N LYS A 102 -6.99 -4.62 6.04
CA LYS A 102 -7.53 -3.30 6.38
C LYS A 102 -6.47 -2.22 6.20
N LEU A 103 -6.82 -1.07 5.63
CA LEU A 103 -5.94 0.10 5.64
C LEU A 103 -5.75 0.58 7.09
N THR A 104 -4.52 0.54 7.60
CA THR A 104 -4.18 0.93 8.98
C THR A 104 -3.41 2.23 9.06
N SER A 105 -2.70 2.60 7.99
CA SER A 105 -1.97 3.86 7.91
C SER A 105 -1.79 4.29 6.46
N CYS A 106 -1.70 5.59 6.23
CA CYS A 106 -1.53 6.15 4.91
C CYS A 106 -0.95 7.57 5.00
N SER A 107 -0.36 8.01 3.90
CA SER A 107 0.07 9.39 3.69
C SER A 107 -0.19 9.77 2.23
N GLU A 108 0.25 10.94 1.79
CA GLU A 108 0.14 11.37 0.39
C GLU A 108 0.81 10.37 -0.58
N ASN A 109 1.85 9.67 -0.10
CA ASN A 109 2.70 8.81 -0.92
C ASN A 109 2.80 7.38 -0.37
N SER A 110 1.98 6.98 0.60
CA SER A 110 2.06 5.62 1.15
C SER A 110 0.71 5.09 1.63
N ALA A 111 0.55 3.77 1.61
CA ALA A 111 -0.60 3.08 2.16
C ALA A 111 -0.16 1.74 2.75
N ILE A 112 -0.61 1.44 3.97
CA ILE A 112 -0.30 0.21 4.71
C ILE A 112 -1.61 -0.54 4.96
N PHE A 113 -1.68 -1.76 4.46
CA PHE A 113 -2.80 -2.68 4.64
C PHE A 113 -2.36 -3.86 5.49
N GLU A 114 -3.13 -4.20 6.53
CA GLU A 114 -2.78 -5.25 7.49
C GLU A 114 -3.90 -6.25 7.74
N ASN A 115 -3.50 -7.50 7.97
CA ASN A 115 -4.31 -8.57 8.50
C ASN A 115 -3.46 -9.41 9.45
N SER A 116 -3.54 -9.11 10.74
CA SER A 116 -2.77 -9.81 11.78
C SER A 116 -3.13 -11.30 11.91
N HIS A 117 -4.30 -11.71 11.44
CA HIS A 117 -4.79 -13.10 11.50
C HIS A 117 -4.35 -13.95 10.31
N HIS A 118 -3.83 -13.35 9.24
CA HIS A 118 -3.32 -14.09 8.08
C HIS A 118 -1.92 -14.65 8.38
N ASP A 119 -1.51 -15.76 7.75
CA ASP A 119 -0.20 -16.40 7.99
C ASP A 119 0.94 -15.63 7.31
N PHE A 120 0.88 -15.47 6.00
CA PHE A 120 1.73 -14.60 5.21
C PHE A 120 1.03 -14.23 3.89
N PRO A 121 0.97 -12.94 3.50
CA PRO A 121 1.49 -11.79 4.23
C PRO A 121 0.58 -11.37 5.39
N LYS A 122 1.13 -10.61 6.34
CA LYS A 122 0.35 -9.89 7.36
C LYS A 122 0.24 -8.41 7.05
N LYS A 123 1.19 -7.85 6.29
CA LYS A 123 1.27 -6.43 5.94
C LYS A 123 1.66 -6.26 4.47
N ILE A 124 0.95 -5.37 3.79
CA ILE A 124 1.21 -4.93 2.42
C ILE A 124 1.35 -3.41 2.46
N ARG A 125 2.53 -2.88 2.12
CA ARG A 125 2.77 -1.44 2.06
C ARG A 125 3.12 -1.02 0.64
N TYR A 126 2.33 -0.09 0.11
CA TYR A 126 2.69 0.63 -1.10
C TYR A 126 3.38 1.94 -0.73
N GLN A 127 4.43 2.28 -1.47
CA GLN A 127 5.16 3.54 -1.39
C GLN A 127 5.29 4.14 -2.78
N LEU A 128 4.74 5.33 -3.00
CA LEU A 128 5.04 6.16 -4.15
C LEU A 128 6.39 6.85 -3.94
N ASN A 129 7.38 6.50 -4.76
CA ASN A 129 8.70 7.11 -4.74
C ASN A 129 8.73 8.35 -5.63
N ASN A 130 8.01 8.31 -6.75
CA ASN A 130 7.67 9.41 -7.64
C ASN A 130 6.60 8.94 -8.64
N ASP A 131 6.13 9.83 -9.52
CA ASP A 131 5.04 9.58 -10.48
C ASP A 131 5.21 8.34 -11.39
N LYS A 132 6.43 7.78 -11.49
CA LYS A 132 6.73 6.61 -12.32
C LYS A 132 7.20 5.41 -11.53
N HIS A 133 7.39 5.52 -10.22
CA HIS A 133 8.01 4.48 -9.41
C HIS A 133 7.23 4.26 -8.11
N ILE A 134 6.83 3.00 -7.90
CA ILE A 134 6.30 2.54 -6.63
C ILE A 134 7.15 1.40 -6.09
N THR A 135 7.21 1.25 -4.77
CA THR A 135 7.71 0.05 -4.12
C THR A 135 6.59 -0.59 -3.32
N VAL A 136 6.40 -1.89 -3.53
CA VAL A 136 5.47 -2.72 -2.75
C VAL A 136 6.29 -3.55 -1.79
N TYR A 137 6.01 -3.44 -0.50
CA TYR A 137 6.62 -4.23 0.56
C TYR A 137 5.59 -5.23 1.07
N VAL A 138 5.98 -6.49 1.17
CA VAL A 138 5.11 -7.59 1.60
C VAL A 138 5.81 -8.29 2.76
N SER A 139 5.25 -8.20 3.96
CA SER A 139 5.86 -8.75 5.17
C SER A 139 4.90 -9.55 6.04
N GLY A 140 5.45 -10.47 6.81
CA GLY A 140 4.79 -11.28 7.82
C GLY A 140 5.22 -10.88 9.24
N GLU A 141 5.49 -11.89 10.07
CA GLU A 141 5.99 -11.70 11.43
C GLU A 141 7.40 -11.11 11.44
N ASP A 142 7.70 -10.31 12.48
CA ASP A 142 8.97 -9.59 12.66
C ASP A 142 9.38 -8.73 11.46
N ASP A 143 8.41 -8.25 10.67
CA ASP A 143 8.61 -7.52 9.41
C ASP A 143 9.48 -8.25 8.37
N LYS A 144 9.63 -9.58 8.50
CA LYS A 144 10.31 -10.40 7.48
C LYS A 144 9.46 -10.47 6.22
N GLY A 145 10.08 -10.27 5.08
CA GLY A 145 9.36 -10.12 3.83
C GLY A 145 10.24 -9.87 2.63
N PHE A 146 9.62 -9.35 1.59
CA PHE A 146 10.29 -8.92 0.36
C PHE A 146 9.70 -7.60 -0.13
N SER A 147 10.37 -6.99 -1.10
CA SER A 147 9.85 -5.84 -1.81
C SER A 147 9.98 -6.01 -3.31
N ILE A 148 9.08 -5.36 -4.05
CA ILE A 148 9.13 -5.27 -5.50
C ILE A 148 9.11 -3.78 -5.86
N GLU A 149 10.11 -3.35 -6.63
CA GLU A 149 10.15 -2.03 -7.22
C GLU A 149 9.51 -2.08 -8.60
N PHE A 150 8.41 -1.36 -8.78
CA PHE A 150 7.73 -1.26 -10.05
C PHE A 150 7.99 0.08 -10.71
N THR A 151 7.98 0.06 -12.04
CA THR A 151 7.97 1.23 -12.90
C THR A 151 6.66 1.29 -13.65
N SER A 152 6.07 2.48 -13.79
CA SER A 152 4.86 2.68 -14.59
C SER A 152 5.14 2.40 -16.07
N LYS A 153 4.29 1.59 -16.70
CA LYS A 153 4.34 1.28 -18.15
C LYS A 153 3.82 2.43 -19.02
N ASN A 154 3.10 3.38 -18.43
CA ASN A 154 2.53 4.54 -19.12
C ASN A 154 3.09 5.84 -18.53
N GLY A 155 4.00 6.49 -19.25
CA GLY A 155 4.14 7.94 -19.14
C GLY A 155 2.92 8.59 -19.77
N GLY A 156 1.96 9.02 -18.96
CA GLY A 156 0.82 9.83 -19.42
C GLY A 156 -0.54 9.27 -19.05
N ALA A 157 -1.06 9.74 -17.93
CA ALA A 157 -2.46 10.13 -17.78
C ALA A 157 -2.53 11.13 -16.62
N SER A 158 -1.93 12.31 -16.81
CA SER A 158 -2.36 13.51 -16.10
C SER A 158 -3.36 14.24 -16.99
N ASN A 159 -4.53 14.50 -16.40
CA ASN A 159 -5.68 15.30 -16.85
C ASN A 159 -6.85 14.49 -17.40
#